data_AF-K9ZRN8-F1
#
_entry.id   AF-K9ZRN8-F1
#
_cell.length_a   1.000
_cell.length_b   1.000
_cell.length_c   1.000
_cell.angle_alpha   90.00
_cell.angle_beta   90.00
_cell.angle_gamma   90.00
#
_symmetry.space_group_name_H-M   'P 1'
#
loop_
_entity.id
_entity.type
_entity.pdbx_description
1 polymer ?
#
loop_
_entity_poly.entity_id
_entity_poly.type
_entity_poly.pdbx_seq_one_letter_code
_entity_poly.pdbx_strand_id
1 'polypeptide(L)'
;MPRKRRNNKGFDDLFTDYCLTKTELTDILGVSRDSIVRWSKLALYRIPSFRDAYPKKSDGDADNEAPLNPYQCWVISRIARDFAKLGTAERVRLGITKNTQNYSVYTYRTALRNLNKIAA
;
A
#
# COMPACT_ATOMS: atom_id res chain seq x y z
N MET A 1 -10.54 -29.75 -7.19
CA MET A 1 -11.25 -28.47 -6.98
C MET A 1 -10.68 -27.43 -7.95
N PRO A 2 -11.38 -27.02 -9.02
CA PRO A 2 -10.91 -25.91 -9.85
C PRO A 2 -11.02 -24.60 -9.06
N ARG A 3 -9.88 -23.96 -8.77
CA ARG A 3 -9.85 -22.64 -8.11
C ARG A 3 -10.55 -21.65 -9.03
N LYS A 4 -11.70 -21.11 -8.58
CA LYS A 4 -12.39 -19.97 -9.22
C LYS A 4 -11.32 -18.92 -9.57
N ARG A 5 -11.07 -18.67 -10.86
CA ARG A 5 -10.22 -17.57 -11.29
C ARG A 5 -10.88 -16.30 -10.74
N ARG A 6 -10.29 -15.69 -9.70
CA ARG A 6 -10.72 -14.37 -9.22
C ARG A 6 -10.65 -13.46 -10.43
N ASN A 7 -11.78 -12.86 -10.79
CA ASN A 7 -11.82 -11.78 -11.77
C ASN A 7 -10.74 -10.78 -11.36
N ASN A 8 -9.70 -10.66 -12.17
CA ASN A 8 -8.58 -9.78 -11.93
C ASN A 8 -9.04 -8.35 -12.27
N LYS A 9 -10.03 -7.83 -11.54
CA LYS A 9 -10.22 -6.37 -11.48
C LYS A 9 -8.92 -5.84 -10.92
N GLY A 10 -8.21 -5.02 -11.70
CA GLY A 10 -6.99 -4.39 -11.21
C GLY A 10 -7.28 -3.70 -9.88
N PHE A 11 -6.31 -3.74 -8.95
CA PHE A 11 -6.43 -2.94 -7.74
C PHE A 11 -6.31 -1.46 -8.14
N ASP A 12 -7.27 -0.65 -7.72
CA ASP A 12 -7.20 0.81 -7.85
C ASP A 12 -6.43 1.41 -6.66
N ASP A 13 -5.95 2.64 -6.83
CA ASP A 13 -5.31 3.38 -5.75
C ASP A 13 -6.38 3.75 -4.70
N LEU A 14 -6.19 3.30 -3.46
CA LEU A 14 -7.10 3.54 -2.34
C LEU A 14 -6.74 4.87 -1.66
N PHE A 15 -7.72 5.76 -1.56
CA PHE A 15 -7.62 7.02 -0.82
C PHE A 15 -8.62 7.00 0.33
N THR A 16 -8.16 7.28 1.55
CA THR A 16 -8.98 7.24 2.77
C THR A 16 -8.75 8.53 3.56
N ASP A 17 -9.78 8.97 4.30
CA ASP A 17 -9.66 10.18 5.14
C ASP A 17 -9.17 9.87 6.55
N TYR A 18 -9.13 8.60 6.93
CA TYR A 18 -8.78 8.12 8.26
C TYR A 18 -7.79 6.95 8.21
N CYS A 19 -7.18 6.67 9.36
CA CYS A 19 -6.26 5.55 9.52
C CYS A 19 -7.03 4.22 9.53
N LEU A 20 -6.47 3.19 8.89
CA LEU A 20 -7.06 1.86 8.82
C LEU A 20 -6.12 0.81 9.43
N THR A 21 -6.70 -0.15 10.12
CA THR A 21 -6.01 -1.38 10.51
C THR A 21 -5.73 -2.25 9.29
N LYS A 22 -4.76 -3.17 9.43
CA LYS A 22 -4.49 -4.18 8.40
C LYS A 22 -5.70 -5.06 8.10
N THR A 23 -6.57 -5.27 9.08
CA THR A 23 -7.81 -6.06 8.93
C THR A 23 -8.85 -5.31 8.10
N GLU A 24 -9.06 -4.02 8.35
CA GLU A 24 -9.97 -3.23 7.50
C GLU A 24 -9.48 -3.18 6.05
N LEU A 25 -8.16 -3.08 5.85
CA LEU A 25 -7.58 -3.16 4.51
C LEU A 25 -7.80 -4.52 3.83
N THR A 26 -7.85 -5.63 4.58
CA THR A 26 -8.16 -6.93 3.99
C THR A 26 -9.58 -6.98 3.45
N ASP A 27 -10.52 -6.36 4.16
CA ASP A 27 -11.92 -6.34 3.77
C ASP A 27 -12.13 -5.42 2.56
N ILE A 28 -11.53 -4.23 2.58
CA ILE A 28 -11.63 -3.25 1.48
C ILE A 28 -10.99 -3.78 0.19
N LEU A 29 -9.77 -4.32 0.26
CA LEU A 29 -9.05 -4.83 -0.91
C LEU A 29 -9.49 -6.27 -1.27
N GLY A 30 -10.26 -6.93 -0.42
CA GLY A 30 -10.70 -8.31 -0.56
C GLY A 30 -9.55 -9.34 -0.54
N VAL A 31 -8.39 -9.01 0.00
CA VAL A 31 -7.19 -9.89 0.00
C VAL A 31 -6.91 -10.48 1.37
N SER A 32 -6.11 -11.54 1.42
CA SER A 32 -5.72 -12.14 2.70
C SER A 32 -4.87 -11.18 3.54
N ARG A 33 -4.98 -11.30 4.88
CA ARG A 33 -4.14 -10.55 5.83
C ARG A 33 -2.65 -10.76 5.59
N ASP A 34 -2.25 -11.98 5.25
CA ASP A 34 -0.86 -12.29 4.91
C ASP A 34 -0.35 -11.49 3.70
N SER A 35 -1.21 -11.20 2.72
CA SER A 35 -0.85 -10.38 1.57
C SER A 35 -0.59 -8.93 2.01
N ILE A 36 -1.47 -8.35 2.82
CA ILE A 36 -1.30 -7.01 3.39
C ILE A 36 -0.02 -6.92 4.24
N VAL A 37 0.22 -7.91 5.10
CA VAL A 37 1.43 -7.96 5.94
C VAL A 37 2.69 -8.04 5.07
N ARG A 38 2.68 -8.87 4.02
CA ARG A 38 3.82 -9.00 3.09
C ARG A 38 4.08 -7.70 2.34
N TRP A 39 3.03 -7.02 1.85
CA TRP A 39 3.15 -5.75 1.14
C TRP A 39 3.61 -4.62 2.06
N SER A 40 3.07 -4.56 3.28
CA SER A 40 3.50 -3.59 4.30
C SER A 40 4.97 -3.78 4.67
N LYS A 41 5.43 -5.02 4.88
CA LYS A 41 6.86 -5.30 5.10
C LYS A 41 7.72 -4.86 3.90
N LEU A 42 7.29 -5.15 2.68
CA LEU A 42 8.00 -4.73 1.48
C LEU A 42 8.12 -3.19 1.41
N ALA A 43 7.04 -2.48 1.68
CA ALA A 43 7.02 -1.02 1.71
C ALA A 43 7.94 -0.46 2.82
N LEU A 44 7.87 -1.02 4.02
CA LEU A 44 8.68 -0.63 5.18
C LEU A 44 10.19 -0.63 4.88
N TYR A 45 10.68 -1.62 4.15
CA TYR A 45 12.11 -1.74 3.83
C TYR A 45 12.54 -1.00 2.57
N ARG A 46 11.61 -0.66 1.67
CA ARG A 46 11.95 -0.11 0.33
C ARG A 46 11.55 1.34 0.14
N ILE A 47 10.65 1.86 0.96
CA ILE A 47 10.09 3.21 0.83
C ILE A 47 10.35 3.94 2.15
N PRO A 48 11.41 4.76 2.24
CA PRO A 48 11.75 5.47 3.48
C PRO A 48 10.59 6.29 4.05
N SER A 49 9.87 7.04 3.20
CA SER A 49 8.71 7.82 3.62
C SER A 49 7.55 6.99 4.18
N PHE A 50 7.42 5.72 3.79
CA PHE A 50 6.42 4.80 4.35
C PHE A 50 6.82 4.35 5.76
N ARG A 51 8.11 4.13 5.98
CA ARG A 51 8.65 3.79 7.30
C ARG A 51 8.56 4.96 8.26
N ASP A 52 8.92 6.16 7.80
CA ASP A 52 8.93 7.38 8.62
C ASP A 52 7.51 7.83 9.00
N ALA A 53 6.49 7.30 8.32
CA ALA A 53 5.08 7.51 8.62
C ALA A 53 4.55 6.68 9.81
N TYR A 54 5.27 5.64 10.25
CA TYR A 54 4.88 4.89 11.45
C TYR A 54 5.24 5.65 12.73
N PRO A 55 4.40 5.57 13.79
CA PRO A 55 4.81 6.01 15.10
C PRO A 55 6.00 5.16 15.58
N LYS A 56 6.90 5.80 16.32
CA LYS A 56 8.05 5.12 16.92
C LYS A 56 7.68 4.57 18.29
N LYS A 57 8.06 3.33 18.56
CA LYS A 57 8.00 2.72 19.89
C LYS A 57 8.98 3.39 20.83
N SER A 58 8.87 3.08 22.12
CA SER A 58 9.81 3.51 23.16
C SER A 58 11.27 3.17 22.83
N ASP A 59 11.49 2.07 22.10
CA ASP A 59 12.82 1.61 21.67
C ASP A 59 13.32 2.29 20.38
N GLY A 60 12.55 3.23 19.82
CA GLY A 60 12.90 3.95 18.58
C GLY A 60 12.51 3.24 17.28
N ASP A 61 12.15 1.95 17.35
CA ASP A 61 11.68 1.16 16.22
C ASP A 61 10.25 1.53 15.76
N ALA A 62 9.94 1.27 14.49
CA ALA A 62 8.60 1.52 13.95
C ALA A 62 7.55 0.59 14.57
N ASP A 63 6.43 1.16 15.04
CA ASP A 63 5.31 0.37 15.53
C ASP A 63 4.47 -0.22 14.40
N ASN A 64 4.88 -1.41 13.98
CA ASN A 64 4.22 -2.13 12.90
C ASN A 64 2.79 -2.58 13.24
N GLU A 65 2.34 -2.53 14.49
CA GLU A 65 0.95 -2.85 14.88
C GLU A 65 0.02 -1.64 14.87
N ALA A 66 0.57 -0.43 14.74
CA ALA A 66 -0.23 0.78 14.65
C ALA A 66 -1.12 0.79 13.39
N PRO A 67 -2.30 1.45 13.46
CA PRO A 67 -3.11 1.71 12.28
C PRO A 67 -2.31 2.43 11.19
N LEU A 68 -2.56 2.05 9.95
CA LEU A 68 -1.93 2.61 8.77
C LEU A 68 -2.59 3.94 8.44
N ASN A 69 -1.80 4.98 8.25
CA ASN A 69 -2.33 6.27 7.85
C ASN A 69 -2.80 6.28 6.38
N PRO A 70 -3.56 7.29 5.94
CA PRO A 70 -4.05 7.38 4.55
C PRO A 70 -3.00 7.18 3.46
N TYR A 71 -1.81 7.75 3.66
CA TYR A 71 -0.70 7.59 2.73
C TYR A 71 -0.18 6.15 2.68
N GLN A 72 -0.08 5.48 3.83
CA GLN A 72 0.33 4.08 3.91
C GLN A 72 -0.71 3.15 3.28
N CYS A 73 -2.00 3.40 3.50
CA CYS A 73 -3.09 2.68 2.83
C CYS A 73 -2.98 2.80 1.30
N TRP A 74 -2.75 4.02 0.80
CA TRP A 74 -2.53 4.26 -0.62
C TRP A 74 -1.30 3.51 -1.16
N VAL A 75 -0.15 3.56 -0.46
CA VAL A 75 1.05 2.81 -0.86
C VAL A 75 0.76 1.31 -0.96
N ILE A 76 0.05 0.73 0.01
CA ILE A 76 -0.29 -0.71 0.02
C ILE A 76 -1.19 -1.06 -1.16
N SER A 77 -2.21 -0.24 -1.45
CA SER A 77 -3.09 -0.46 -2.61
C SER A 77 -2.34 -0.40 -3.94
N ARG A 78 -1.38 0.52 -4.05
CA ARG A 78 -0.51 0.65 -5.23
C ARG A 78 0.42 -0.55 -5.39
N ILE A 79 0.99 -1.05 -4.28
CA ILE A 79 1.77 -2.30 -4.30
C ILE A 79 0.89 -3.48 -4.70
N ALA A 80 -0.35 -3.57 -4.21
CA ALA A 80 -1.31 -4.60 -4.62
C ALA A 80 -1.53 -4.59 -6.15
N ARG A 81 -1.69 -3.39 -6.73
CA ARG A 81 -1.79 -3.19 -8.18
C ARG A 81 -0.53 -3.66 -8.91
N ASP A 82 0.65 -3.36 -8.39
CA ASP A 82 1.91 -3.82 -8.98
C ASP A 82 2.07 -5.34 -8.88
N PHE A 83 1.60 -5.97 -7.80
CA PHE A 83 1.53 -7.43 -7.70
C PHE A 83 0.57 -8.03 -8.73
N ALA A 84 -0.58 -7.39 -8.99
CA ALA A 84 -1.52 -7.84 -10.02
C ALA A 84 -0.92 -7.73 -11.44
N LYS A 85 -0.05 -6.75 -11.68
CA LYS A 85 0.62 -6.53 -12.98
C LYS A 85 1.86 -7.40 -13.18
N LEU A 86 2.74 -7.45 -12.19
CA LEU A 86 4.08 -8.05 -12.29
C LEU A 86 4.14 -9.50 -11.79
N GLY A 87 3.14 -9.94 -11.02
CA GLY A 87 2.91 -11.31 -10.57
C GLY A 87 3.85 -11.84 -9.48
N THR A 88 5.03 -11.24 -9.28
CA THR A 88 6.05 -11.77 -8.35
C THR A 88 6.59 -10.68 -7.43
N ALA A 89 6.88 -11.06 -6.17
CA ALA A 89 7.42 -10.14 -5.17
C ALA A 89 8.77 -9.52 -5.59
N GLU A 90 9.61 -10.29 -6.29
CA GLU A 90 10.92 -9.82 -6.73
C GLU A 90 10.81 -8.74 -7.81
N ARG A 91 9.90 -8.91 -8.78
CA ARG A 91 9.64 -7.89 -9.80
C ARG A 91 9.06 -6.62 -9.19
N VAL A 92 8.14 -6.75 -8.24
CA VAL A 92 7.57 -5.60 -7.52
C VAL A 92 8.65 -4.90 -6.71
N ARG A 93 9.51 -5.64 -6.00
CA ARG A 93 10.66 -5.10 -5.27
C ARG A 93 11.56 -4.27 -6.18
N LEU A 94 11.98 -4.84 -7.31
CA LEU A 94 12.80 -4.14 -8.31
C LEU A 94 12.09 -2.92 -8.89
N GLY A 95 10.78 -3.02 -9.15
CA GLY A 95 9.95 -1.92 -9.64
C GLY A 95 9.90 -0.75 -8.67
N ILE A 96 9.68 -1.02 -7.38
CA ILE A 96 9.70 -0.02 -6.31
C ILE A 96 11.08 0.62 -6.21
N THR A 97 12.16 -0.16 -6.17
CA THR A 97 13.52 0.38 -6.05
C THR A 97 13.92 1.26 -7.22
N LYS A 98 13.53 0.90 -8.46
CA LYS A 98 13.80 1.73 -9.64
C LYS A 98 12.97 3.01 -9.67
N ASN A 99 11.80 3.02 -9.04
CA ASN A 99 10.84 4.13 -9.12
C ASN A 99 10.33 4.54 -7.73
N THR A 100 11.21 4.71 -6.76
CA THR A 100 10.84 5.06 -5.38
C THR A 100 10.05 6.36 -5.30
N GLN A 101 10.30 7.28 -6.23
CA GLN A 101 9.61 8.56 -6.37
C GLN A 101 8.10 8.39 -6.54
N ASN A 102 7.65 7.34 -7.22
CA ASN A 102 6.22 7.03 -7.44
C ASN A 102 5.47 6.68 -6.16
N TYR A 103 6.20 6.41 -5.09
CA TYR A 103 5.67 6.08 -3.78
C TYR A 103 5.85 7.22 -2.79
N SER A 104 6.35 8.38 -3.22
CA SER A 104 6.58 9.52 -2.33
C SER A 104 5.28 10.15 -1.82
N VAL A 105 5.36 10.85 -0.68
CA VAL A 105 4.25 11.65 -0.14
C VAL A 105 3.81 12.73 -1.14
N TYR A 106 4.74 13.28 -1.92
CA TYR A 106 4.44 14.26 -2.97
C TYR A 106 3.54 13.66 -4.06
N THR A 107 3.88 12.46 -4.54
CA THR A 107 3.05 11.75 -5.52
C THR A 107 1.68 11.41 -4.97
N TYR A 108 1.59 10.99 -3.70
CA TYR A 108 0.31 10.78 -3.02
C TYR A 108 -0.56 12.04 -3.01
N ARG A 109 -0.02 13.17 -2.52
CA ARG A 109 -0.75 14.45 -2.47
C ARG A 109 -1.22 14.92 -3.84
N THR A 110 -0.38 14.72 -4.87
CA THR A 110 -0.73 15.07 -6.25
C THR A 110 -1.86 14.20 -6.77
N ALA A 111 -1.81 12.89 -6.53
CA ALA A 111 -2.85 11.96 -6.94
C ALA A 111 -4.18 12.25 -6.23
N LEU A 112 -4.14 12.52 -4.92
CA LEU A 112 -5.31 12.92 -4.14
C LEU A 112 -5.93 14.24 -4.64
N ARG A 113 -5.09 15.25 -4.93
CA ARG A 113 -5.56 16.53 -5.49
C ARG A 113 -6.24 16.33 -6.84
N ASN A 114 -5.70 15.47 -7.69
CA ASN A 114 -6.28 15.20 -9.01
C ASN A 114 -7.62 14.46 -8.89
N LEU A 115 -7.73 13.53 -7.95
CA LEU A 115 -9.01 12.86 -7.65
C LEU A 115 -10.07 13.87 -7.19
N ASN A 116 -9.71 14.78 -6.28
CA ASN A 116 -10.63 15.80 -5.79
C ASN A 116 -11.07 16.79 -6.87
N LYS A 117 -10.23 17.06 -7.87
CA LYS A 117 -10.59 17.91 -9.03
C LYS A 117 -11.57 17.24 -9.99
N ILE A 118 -11.58 15.92 -10.06
CA ILE A 118 -12.49 15.15 -10.91
C ILE A 118 -13.85 14.96 -10.22
N ALA A 119 -13.85 14.90 -8.88
CA ALA A 119 -15.05 14.78 -8.08
C ALA A 119 -15.82 16.11 -7.88
N ALA A 120 -15.19 17.24 -8.19
CA ALA A 120 -15.76 18.59 -8.14
C ALA A 120 -16.33 19.00 -9.50
#